data_AF-A0A2M7BYE9-F1
#
_entry.id   AF-A0A2M7BYE9-F1
#
_cell.length_a   1.000
_cell.length_b   1.000
_cell.length_c   1.000
_cell.angle_alpha   90.00
_cell.angle_beta   90.00
_cell.angle_gamma   90.00
#
_symmetry.space_group_name_H-M   'P 1'
#
loop_
_entity.id
_entity.type
_entity.pdbx_description
1 polymer ?
#
loop_
_entity_poly.entity_id
_entity_poly.type
_entity_poly.pdbx_seq_one_letter_code
_entity_poly.pdbx_strand_id
1 'polypeptide(L)' 'MVRVTLPKTEYEQLKRQAEAYRRFAARLFELAIRDPIEEVVEDFRKTNLYTKDFLKDLESGLRKSSYAKKYGNQTAKKRS' A
#
# COMPACT_ATOMS: atom_id res chain seq x y z
N MET A 1 29.66 14.08 11.57
CA MET A 1 29.29 12.72 11.09
C MET A 1 29.97 11.71 11.97
N VAL A 2 29.22 10.81 12.61
CA VAL A 2 29.80 9.77 13.47
C VAL A 2 30.18 8.58 12.61
N ARG A 3 31.46 8.20 12.61
CA ARG A 3 31.96 7.04 11.87
C ARG A 3 31.73 5.80 12.73
N VAL A 4 30.72 5.01 12.38
CA VAL A 4 30.42 3.74 13.03
C VAL A 4 31.15 2.63 12.27
N THR A 5 31.98 1.86 12.96
CA THR A 5 32.70 0.70 12.42
C THR A 5 32.14 -0.56 13.07
N LEU A 6 31.70 -1.51 12.25
CA LEU A 6 31.14 -2.80 12.69
C LEU A 6 31.92 -3.94 12.04
N PRO A 7 32.07 -5.08 12.74
CA PRO A 7 32.56 -6.32 12.15
C PRO A 7 31.70 -6.76 10.95
N LYS A 8 32.34 -7.33 9.93
CA LYS A 8 31.65 -7.78 8.70
C LYS A 8 30.51 -8.76 8.99
N THR A 9 30.71 -9.65 9.95
CA THR A 9 29.72 -10.65 10.37
C THR A 9 28.45 -10.01 10.92
N GLU A 10 28.59 -9.00 11.78
CA GLU A 10 27.48 -8.24 12.34
C GLU A 10 26.77 -7.42 11.27
N TYR A 11 27.52 -6.82 10.34
CA TYR A 11 26.95 -6.10 9.21
C TYR A 11 26.06 -7.01 8.33
N GLU A 12 26.51 -8.22 7.99
CA GLU A 12 25.73 -9.16 7.18
C GLU A 12 24.47 -9.65 7.92
N GLN A 13 24.55 -9.86 9.23
CA GLN A 13 23.38 -10.20 10.05
C GLN A 13 22.36 -9.07 10.07
N LEU A 14 22.80 -7.83 10.33
CA LEU A 14 21.96 -6.63 10.31
C LEU A 14 21.31 -6.41 8.94
N LYS A 15 22.07 -6.60 7.86
CA LYS A 15 21.58 -6.49 6.49
C LYS A 15 20.46 -7.50 6.22
N ARG A 16 20.65 -8.76 6.61
CA ARG A 16 19.62 -9.80 6.45
C ARG A 16 18.35 -9.50 7.24
N GLN A 17 18.50 -9.01 8.47
CA GLN A 17 17.35 -8.60 9.30
C GLN A 17 16.61 -7.41 8.68
N ALA A 18 17.33 -6.40 8.18
CA ALA A 18 16.75 -5.24 7.53
C ALA A 18 15.97 -5.62 6.26
N GLU A 19 16.50 -6.54 5.45
CA GLU A 19 15.80 -7.05 4.26
C GLU A 19 14.53 -7.82 4.64
N ALA A 20 14.57 -8.65 5.68
CA ALA A 20 13.39 -9.36 6.16
C ALA A 20 12.31 -8.39 6.67
N TYR A 21 12.69 -7.38 7.44
CA TYR A 21 11.80 -6.32 7.91
C TYR A 21 11.17 -5.55 6.75
N ARG A 22 11.96 -5.17 5.75
CA ARG A 22 11.46 -4.46 4.57
C ARG A 22 10.42 -5.30 3.81
N ARG A 23 10.68 -6.60 3.62
CA ARG A 23 9.73 -7.51 2.97
C ARG A 23 8.45 -7.68 3.78
N PHE A 24 8.57 -7.81 5.10
CA PHE A 24 7.41 -7.96 5.98
C PHE A 24 6.57 -6.67 6.02
N ALA A 25 7.21 -5.52 6.24
CA ALA A 25 6.55 -4.23 6.26
C ALA A 25 5.79 -3.96 4.95
N ALA A 26 6.43 -4.20 3.80
CA ALA A 26 5.77 -4.05 2.50
C ALA A 26 4.49 -4.89 2.40
N ARG A 27 4.54 -6.14 2.86
CA ARG A 27 3.39 -7.06 2.82
C ARG A 27 2.28 -6.69 3.81
N LEU A 28 2.66 -6.18 4.98
CA LEU A 28 1.72 -5.74 6.01
C LEU A 28 0.95 -4.49 5.57
N PHE A 29 1.66 -3.50 5.01
CA PHE A 29 1.03 -2.32 4.43
C PHE A 29 0.16 -2.66 3.20
N GLU A 30 0.54 -3.64 2.38
CA GLU A 30 -0.31 -4.13 1.30
C GLU A 30 -1.61 -4.78 1.80
N LEU A 31 -1.58 -5.44 2.97
CA LEU A 31 -2.76 -6.05 3.61
C LEU A 31 -3.68 -5.01 4.24
N ALA A 32 -3.14 -3.97 4.87
CA ALA A 32 -3.93 -2.88 5.45
C ALA A 32 -4.64 -2.02 4.39
N ILE A 33 -4.14 -1.97 3.15
CA ILE A 33 -4.76 -1.21 2.04
C ILE A 33 -5.82 -2.08 1.31
N ARG A 34 -6.32 -3.15 1.94
CA ARG A 34 -7.38 -4.01 1.38
C ARG A 34 -8.74 -3.81 2.04
N ASP A 35 -8.95 -2.71 2.75
CA ASP A 35 -10.32 -2.36 3.14
C ASP A 35 -11.18 -2.35 1.86
N PRO A 36 -12.25 -3.16 1.80
CA PRO A 36 -13.17 -3.17 0.68
C PRO A 36 -13.64 -1.75 0.39
N ILE A 37 -13.76 -1.40 -0.89
CA ILE A 37 -14.20 -0.05 -1.30
C ILE A 37 -15.54 0.28 -0.64
N GLU A 38 -16.39 -0.73 -0.51
CA GLU A 38 -17.69 -0.67 0.14
C GLU A 38 -17.57 -0.31 1.63
N GLU A 39 -16.60 -0.86 2.38
CA GLU A 39 -16.39 -0.53 3.79
C GLU A 39 -15.93 0.91 3.98
N VAL A 40 -15.00 1.37 3.12
CA VAL A 40 -14.54 2.76 3.12
C VAL A 40 -15.71 3.71 2.83
N VAL A 41 -16.54 3.44 1.82
CA VAL A 41 -17.69 4.28 1.49
C VAL A 41 -18.74 4.29 2.61
N GLU A 42 -18.97 3.14 3.26
CA GLU A 42 -19.86 3.05 4.41
C GLU A 42 -19.37 3.89 5.60
N ASP A 43 -18.08 3.89 5.89
CA ASP A 43 -17.53 4.68 7.00
C ASP A 43 -17.72 6.19 6.76
N PHE A 44 -17.53 6.65 5.53
CA PHE A 44 -17.83 8.04 5.17
C PHE A 44 -19.33 8.34 5.24
N ARG A 45 -20.18 7.39 4.82
CA ARG A 45 -21.64 7.53 4.91
C ARG A 45 -22.10 7.67 6.36
N LYS A 46 -21.54 6.89 7.28
CA LYS A 46 -21.87 6.93 8.72
C LYS A 46 -21.60 8.29 9.37
N THR A 47 -20.64 9.06 8.85
CA THR A 47 -20.37 10.41 9.38
C THR A 47 -21.52 11.38 9.15
N ASN A 48 -22.38 11.13 8.16
CA ASN A 48 -23.46 12.02 7.72
C ASN A 48 -22.99 13.45 7.36
N LEU A 49 -21.70 13.62 7.08
CA LEU A 49 -21.08 14.91 6.71
C LEU A 49 -21.02 15.13 5.19
N TYR A 50 -21.25 14.08 4.41
CA TYR A 50 -21.02 14.07 2.97
C TYR A 50 -22.30 13.86 2.17
N THR A 51 -22.39 14.52 1.02
CA THR A 51 -23.54 14.39 0.12
C THR A 51 -23.54 13.03 -0.58
N LYS A 52 -24.71 12.60 -1.03
CA LYS A 52 -24.85 11.34 -1.79
C LYS A 52 -24.00 11.35 -3.07
N ASP A 53 -23.90 12.50 -3.73
CA ASP A 53 -23.09 12.65 -4.93
C ASP A 53 -21.60 12.50 -4.65
N PHE A 54 -21.10 13.10 -3.55
CA PHE A 54 -19.72 12.93 -3.12
C PHE A 54 -19.40 11.46 -2.84
N LEU A 55 -20.27 10.74 -2.12
CA LEU A 55 -20.06 9.33 -1.82
C LEU A 55 -20.01 8.46 -3.08
N LYS A 56 -20.84 8.78 -4.09
CA LYS A 56 -20.86 8.10 -5.38
C LYS A 56 -19.57 8.36 -6.18
N ASP A 57 -19.08 9.59 -6.16
CA ASP A 57 -17.82 9.95 -6.81
C ASP A 57 -16.62 9.31 -6.10
N LEU A 58 -16.63 9.24 -4.78
CA LEU A 58 -15.63 8.54 -3.97
C LEU A 58 -15.56 7.05 -4.35
N GLU A 59 -16.69 6.34 -4.35
CA GLU A 59 -16.78 4.92 -4.73
C GLU A 59 -16.25 4.69 -6.15
N SER A 60 -16.67 5.53 -7.10
CA SER A 60 -16.25 5.47 -8.51
C SER A 60 -14.74 5.71 -8.67
N GLY A 61 -14.19 6.70 -7.96
CA GLY A 61 -12.77 7.02 -7.93
C GLY A 61 -11.93 5.89 -7.37
N LEU A 62 -12.33 5.33 -6.22
CA LEU A 62 -11.65 4.19 -5.58
C LEU A 62 -11.64 2.94 -6.49
N ARG A 63 -12.76 2.64 -7.16
CA ARG A 63 -12.84 1.52 -8.12
C ARG A 63 -11.89 1.68 -9.29
N LYS A 64 -11.82 2.89 -9.87
CA LYS A 64 -10.93 3.19 -11.01
C LYS A 64 -9.45 3.10 -10.62
N SER A 65 -9.07 3.62 -9.46
CA SER A 65 -7.69 3.56 -8.96
C SER A 65 -7.26 2.12 -8.63
N SER A 66 -8.17 1.29 -8.10
CA SER A 66 -7.92 -0.14 -7.88
C SER A 66 -7.75 -0.91 -9.18
N TYR A 67 -8.57 -0.61 -10.21
CA TYR A 67 -8.46 -1.20 -11.54
C TYR A 67 -7.10 -0.89 -12.19
N ALA A 68 -6.63 0.36 -12.10
CA ALA A 68 -5.31 0.76 -12.61
C ALA A 68 -4.16 -0.01 -11.94
N LYS A 69 -4.26 -0.30 -10.64
CA LYS A 69 -3.26 -1.11 -9.91
C LYS A 69 -3.25 -2.58 -10.34
N LYS A 70 -4.43 -3.14 -10.66
CA LYS A 70 -4.58 -4.55 -11.08
C LYS A 70 -4.17 -4.80 -12.53
N TYR A 71 -4.48 -3.88 -13.45
CA TYR A 71 -4.28 -4.07 -14.89
C TYR A 71 -3.19 -3.19 -15.51
N GLY A 72 -2.86 -2.04 -14.93
CA GLY A 72 -1.78 -1.16 -15.43
C GLY A 72 -0.39 -1.79 -15.32
N ASN A 73 -0.17 -2.61 -14.30
CA ASN A 73 1.09 -3.37 -14.15
C ASN A 73 1.19 -4.56 -15.12
N GLN A 74 0.07 -5.08 -15.64
CA GLN A 74 0.07 -6.20 -16.58
C GLN A 74 0.38 -5.76 -18.02
N THR A 75 -0.09 -4.57 -18.42
CA THR A 75 0.20 -4.02 -19.76
C THR A 75 1.64 -3.50 -19.87
N ALA A 76 2.22 -2.97 -18.79
CA ALA A 76 3.62 -2.55 -18.74
C ALA A 76 4.60 -3.74 -18.84
N LYS A 77 4.31 -4.87 -18.17
CA LYS A 77 5.16 -6.08 -18.19
C LYS A 77 5.16 -6.83 -19.52
N LYS A 78 4.16 -6.61 -20.38
CA LYS A 78 4.05 -7.26 -21.70
C LYS A 78 4.82 -6.52 -22.81
N ARG A 79 5.35 -5.34 -22.52
CA ARG A 79 6.08 -4.46 -23.46
C ARG A 79 7.59 -4.37 -23.19
N SER A 80 8.10 -5.11 -22.21
CA SER A 80 9.53 -5.25 -21.90
C SER A 80 10.11 -6.52 -22.50
#